data_AF-A0ABD6MU74-F1
#
_entry.id   AF-A0ABD6MU74-F1
#
_cell.length_a   1.000
_cell.length_b   1.000
_cell.length_c   1.000
_cell.angle_alpha   90.00
_cell.angle_beta   90.00
_cell.angle_gamma   90.00
#
_symmetry.space_group_name_H-M   'P 1'
#
loop_
_entity.id
_entity.type
_entity.pdbx_description
1 polymer ?
#
loop_
_entity_poly.entity_id
_entity_poly.type
_entity_poly.pdbx_seq_one_letter_code
_entity_poly.pdbx_strand_id
1 'polypeptide(L)'
;NLELGGAASVQVTDTLDEVVAKLTATPSVTEGGEITYTITLTNKDGLPINNHSELYFKLTDGTTVVVAANSTTGSATATAPDNV
;
A
#
# COMPACT_ATOMS: atom_id res chain seq x y z
N ASN A 1 -37.92 46.45 13.65
CA ASN A 1 -37.31 45.83 12.46
C ASN A 1 -36.62 44.57 12.95
N LEU A 2 -36.98 43.37 12.47
CA LEU A 2 -36.37 42.13 12.92
C LEU A 2 -35.28 41.74 11.93
N GLU A 3 -34.05 41.64 12.39
CA GLU A 3 -32.91 41.25 11.57
C GLU A 3 -32.80 39.71 11.58
N LEU A 4 -32.95 39.09 10.41
CA LEU A 4 -32.77 37.66 10.24
C LEU A 4 -31.28 37.40 10.01
N GLY A 5 -30.69 36.61 10.91
CA GLY A 5 -29.27 36.25 10.89
C GLY A 5 -28.80 35.78 9.50
N GLY A 6 -27.61 36.23 9.11
CA GLY A 6 -27.01 35.95 7.81
C GLY A 6 -26.80 34.46 7.53
N ALA A 7 -26.49 34.14 6.27
CA ALA A 7 -26.31 32.77 5.80
C ALA A 7 -25.26 32.01 6.64
N ALA A 8 -25.64 30.83 7.14
CA ALA A 8 -24.70 29.91 7.77
C ALA A 8 -23.84 29.26 6.69
N SER A 9 -22.52 29.35 6.83
CA SER A 9 -21.54 28.66 5.98
C SER A 9 -20.91 27.51 6.75
N VAL A 10 -20.80 26.35 6.12
CA VAL A 10 -20.10 25.18 6.66
C VAL A 10 -18.92 24.91 5.73
N GLN A 11 -17.71 25.02 6.27
CA GLN A 11 -16.49 24.65 5.57
C GLN A 11 -16.12 23.23 5.96
N VAL A 12 -16.10 22.32 5.00
CA VAL A 12 -15.60 20.95 5.18
C VAL A 12 -14.17 20.92 4.66
N THR A 13 -13.21 20.77 5.58
CA THR A 13 -11.81 20.53 5.26
C THR A 13 -11.55 19.04 5.34
N ASP A 14 -11.20 18.44 4.21
CA ASP A 14 -10.70 17.06 4.16
C ASP A 14 -9.17 17.05 4.33
N THR A 15 -8.63 15.98 4.91
CA THR A 15 -7.18 15.80 5.09
C THR A 15 -6.67 14.72 4.16
N LEU A 16 -5.62 15.01 3.40
CA LEU A 16 -4.93 14.01 2.59
C LEU A 16 -4.00 13.17 3.49
N ASP A 17 -4.35 11.91 3.69
CA ASP A 17 -3.49 10.93 4.36
C ASP A 17 -2.53 10.29 3.35
N GLU A 18 -1.24 10.59 3.49
CA GLU A 18 -0.19 10.02 2.64
C GLU A 18 0.13 8.58 3.04
N VAL A 19 0.11 7.67 2.05
CA VAL A 19 0.47 6.26 2.22
C VAL A 19 1.70 5.94 1.37
N VAL A 20 2.69 5.33 2.00
CA VAL A 20 3.95 4.88 1.42
C VAL A 20 3.94 3.36 1.37
N ALA A 21 4.09 2.78 0.18
CA ALA A 21 4.26 1.35 -0.01
C ALA A 21 5.73 1.03 -0.28
N LYS A 22 6.36 0.24 0.59
CA LYS A 22 7.74 -0.24 0.44
C LYS A 22 7.74 -1.68 -0.05
N LEU A 23 8.32 -1.91 -1.23
CA LEU A 23 8.60 -3.25 -1.76
C LEU A 23 10.00 -3.71 -1.36
N THR A 24 10.12 -4.91 -0.81
CA THR A 24 11.38 -5.62 -0.60
C THR A 24 11.34 -6.99 -1.25
N ALA A 25 12.48 -7.50 -1.69
CA ALA A 25 12.64 -8.84 -2.23
C ALA A 25 13.74 -9.60 -1.48
N THR A 26 13.73 -10.93 -1.55
CA THR A 26 14.88 -11.74 -1.12
C THR A 26 16.14 -11.32 -1.90
N PRO A 27 17.26 -10.99 -1.22
CA PRO A 27 18.41 -10.35 -1.88
C PRO A 27 19.09 -11.20 -2.97
N SER A 28 19.12 -12.51 -2.78
CA SER A 28 19.70 -13.46 -3.71
C SER A 28 19.04 -14.82 -3.56
N VAL A 29 18.95 -15.53 -4.67
CA VAL A 29 18.43 -16.89 -4.78
C VAL A 29 19.26 -17.63 -5.82
N THR A 30 19.26 -18.95 -5.80
CA THR A 30 19.82 -19.74 -6.90
C THR A 30 18.96 -19.58 -8.16
N GLU A 31 19.52 -19.87 -9.33
CA GLU A 31 18.73 -20.03 -10.56
C GLU A 31 17.61 -21.06 -10.33
N GLY A 32 16.40 -20.77 -10.84
CA GLY A 32 15.19 -21.54 -10.54
C GLY A 32 14.70 -21.48 -9.08
N GLY A 33 15.35 -20.71 -8.21
CA GLY A 33 14.98 -20.53 -6.81
C GLY A 33 13.74 -19.66 -6.60
N GLU A 34 13.27 -19.54 -5.35
CA GLU A 34 12.08 -18.77 -5.01
C GLU A 34 12.44 -17.38 -4.47
N ILE A 35 11.93 -16.33 -5.12
CA ILE A 35 12.03 -14.94 -4.70
C ILE A 35 10.78 -14.61 -3.87
N THR A 36 10.95 -14.18 -2.62
CA THR A 36 9.83 -13.63 -1.83
C THR A 36 9.78 -12.12 -1.95
N TYR A 37 8.66 -11.59 -2.42
CA TYR A 37 8.34 -10.16 -2.43
C TYR A 37 7.45 -9.81 -1.24
N THR A 38 7.78 -8.73 -0.54
CA THR A 38 6.99 -8.21 0.59
C THR A 38 6.68 -6.74 0.38
N ILE A 39 5.41 -6.38 0.50
CA ILE A 39 4.95 -4.99 0.57
C ILE A 39 4.70 -4.64 2.03
N THR A 40 5.18 -3.47 2.46
CA THR A 40 4.87 -2.87 3.75
C THR A 40 4.26 -1.48 3.56
N LEU A 41 3.14 -1.21 4.22
CA LEU A 41 2.42 0.06 4.16
C LEU A 41 2.68 0.91 5.40
N THR A 42 3.13 2.14 5.19
CA THR A 42 3.33 3.13 6.24
C THR A 42 2.77 4.49 5.83
N ASN A 43 2.64 5.42 6.77
CA ASN A 43 2.47 6.84 6.43
C ASN A 43 3.84 7.51 6.18
N LYS A 44 3.83 8.81 5.88
CA LYS A 44 5.05 9.62 5.71
C LYS A 44 6.01 9.60 6.91
N ASP A 45 5.48 9.37 8.10
CA ASP A 45 6.21 9.35 9.37
C ASP A 45 6.71 7.93 9.72
N GLY A 46 6.48 6.94 8.83
CA GLY A 46 6.87 5.54 9.02
C GLY A 46 5.95 4.74 9.95
N LEU A 47 4.80 5.30 10.35
CA LEU A 47 3.81 4.60 11.17
C LEU A 47 2.99 3.64 10.33
N PRO A 48 2.55 2.49 10.87
CA PRO A 48 1.75 1.52 10.14
C PRO A 48 0.41 2.12 9.69
N ILE A 49 0.02 1.85 8.44
CA ILE A 49 -1.32 2.14 7.91
C ILE A 49 -2.06 0.82 7.72
N ASN A 50 -3.18 0.68 8.41
CA ASN A 50 -4.03 -0.52 8.40
C ASN A 50 -5.52 -0.19 8.26
N ASN A 51 -5.88 1.04 7.85
CA ASN A 51 -7.25 1.41 7.56
C ASN A 51 -7.43 1.56 6.05
N HIS A 52 -7.41 0.45 5.36
CA HIS A 52 -7.60 0.39 3.91
C HIS A 52 -8.33 -0.90 3.53
N SER A 53 -9.00 -0.84 2.37
CA SER A 53 -9.54 -2.04 1.71
C SER A 53 -8.41 -2.91 1.17
N GLU A 54 -8.74 -4.09 0.65
CA GLU A 54 -7.74 -4.94 0.00
C GLU A 54 -7.02 -4.22 -1.15
N LEU A 55 -5.69 -4.35 -1.20
CA LEU A 55 -4.83 -3.70 -2.19
C LEU A 55 -4.06 -4.74 -3.00
N TYR A 56 -3.87 -4.44 -4.28
CA TYR A 56 -3.19 -5.30 -5.25
C TYR A 56 -1.96 -4.57 -5.81
N PHE A 57 -0.80 -5.20 -5.69
CA PHE A 57 0.47 -4.70 -6.22
C PHE A 57 0.96 -5.64 -7.31
N LYS A 58 0.82 -5.20 -8.56
CA LYS A 58 1.29 -5.95 -9.72
C LYS A 58 2.74 -5.57 -10.02
N LEU A 59 3.62 -6.55 -9.96
CA LEU A 59 5.04 -6.41 -10.28
C LEU A 59 5.28 -6.64 -11.78
N THR A 60 6.43 -6.18 -12.27
CA THR A 60 6.79 -6.24 -13.69
C THR A 60 7.07 -7.66 -14.19
N ASP A 61 7.43 -8.58 -13.30
CA ASP A 61 7.58 -10.01 -13.56
C ASP A 61 6.22 -10.74 -13.70
N GLY A 62 5.11 -10.03 -13.46
CA GLY A 62 3.75 -10.57 -13.50
C GLY A 62 3.21 -11.03 -12.13
N THR A 63 4.06 -11.09 -11.10
CA THR A 63 3.67 -11.46 -9.74
C THR A 63 2.72 -10.42 -9.16
N THR A 64 1.69 -10.88 -8.45
CA THR A 64 0.74 -9.99 -7.76
C THR A 64 0.84 -10.20 -6.25
N VAL A 65 1.28 -9.17 -5.53
CA VAL A 65 1.26 -9.15 -4.06
C VAL A 65 -0.07 -8.57 -3.62
N VAL A 66 -0.80 -9.32 -2.78
CA VAL A 66 -2.06 -8.86 -2.18
C VAL A 66 -1.79 -8.44 -0.74
N VAL A 67 -2.16 -7.21 -0.41
CA VAL A 67 -2.21 -6.75 0.98
C VAL A 67 -3.68 -6.76 1.39
N ALA A 68 -4.03 -7.70 2.26
CA ALA A 68 -5.40 -7.89 2.73
C ALA A 68 -5.93 -6.62 3.41
N ALA A 69 -7.26 -6.46 3.42
CA ALA A 69 -7.90 -5.37 4.13
C ALA A 69 -7.44 -5.32 5.59
N ASN A 70 -7.09 -4.12 6.04
CA ASN A 70 -6.56 -3.84 7.37
C ASN A 70 -5.21 -4.51 7.73
N SER A 71 -4.46 -5.02 6.76
CA SER A 71 -3.11 -5.54 6.97
C SER A 71 -2.05 -4.52 6.59
N THR A 72 -0.99 -4.39 7.37
CA THR A 72 0.14 -3.51 7.02
C THR A 72 1.11 -4.16 6.03
N THR A 73 0.99 -5.47 5.82
CA THR A 73 1.90 -6.25 4.97
C THR A 73 1.19 -7.28 4.11
N GLY A 74 1.83 -7.62 3.00
CA GLY A 74 1.46 -8.74 2.13
C GLY A 74 2.71 -9.30 1.46
N SER A 75 2.69 -10.60 1.11
CA SER A 75 3.78 -11.23 0.36
C SER A 75 3.28 -12.10 -0.78
N ALA A 76 4.15 -12.30 -1.77
CA ALA A 76 3.98 -13.28 -2.83
C ALA A 76 5.35 -13.83 -3.22
N THR A 77 5.35 -14.99 -3.88
CA THR A 77 6.57 -15.64 -4.33
C THR A 77 6.59 -15.74 -5.85
N ALA A 78 7.80 -15.71 -6.42
CA ALA A 78 8.04 -15.90 -7.84
C ALA A 78 9.27 -16.78 -8.05
N THR A 79 9.32 -17.51 -9.16
CA THR A 79 10.48 -18.32 -9.52
C THR A 79 11.50 -17.44 -10.26
N ALA A 80 12.75 -17.48 -9.82
CA ALA A 80 13.86 -16.85 -10.54
C ALA A 80 14.03 -17.51 -11.91
N PRO A 81 14.37 -16.73 -12.97
CA PRO A 81 14.67 -17.29 -14.27
C PRO A 81 15.76 -18.37 -14.20
N ASP A 82 15.59 -19.40 -15.01
CA ASP A 82 16.57 -20.46 -15.22
C ASP A 82 17.16 -20.30 -16.63
N ASN A 83 18.48 -20.45 -16.75
CA ASN A 83 19.26 -20.19 -17.97
C ASN A 83 19.99 -21.44 -18.50
N VAL A 84 19.44 -22.64 -18.22
CA VAL A 84 19.93 -23.94 -18.75
C VAL A 84 20.12 -23.99 -20.27
#